data_AF-A0A7W4ELZ1-F1
#
_entry.id   AF-A0A7W4ELZ1-F1
#
_cell.length_a   1.000
_cell.length_b   1.000
_cell.length_c   1.000
_cell.angle_alpha   90.00
_cell.angle_beta   90.00
_cell.angle_gamma   90.00
#
_symmetry.space_group_name_H-M   'P 1'
#
loop_
_entity.id
_entity.type
_entity.pdbx_description
1 polymer ?
#
loop_
_entity_poly.entity_id
_entity_poly.type
_entity_poly.pdbx_seq_one_letter_code
_entity_poly.pdbx_strand_id
1 'polypeptide(L)'
;MYRTRKTEKRYALQRKQAKAAGIRCDFCEFTSTHPQVKEEFSHFWVARNNFPYSVWDGCDVADHVMIVPKRHIEGVHVFTAVERQEFVDIIAAYEARGYSFYARPPKSTQKSVAHQHTHLIKNYGKTKKIQLSVEKPYILLAK
;
A
#
# COMPACT_ATOMS: atom_id res chain seq x y z
N MET A 1 8.04 0.00 -8.67
CA MET A 1 7.74 -0.49 -7.30
C MET A 1 8.32 -1.88 -7.13
N TYR A 2 9.31 -2.05 -6.26
CA TYR A 2 10.02 -3.32 -6.16
C TYR A 2 10.23 -3.69 -4.70
N ARG A 3 10.08 -4.97 -4.38
CA ARG A 3 10.38 -5.52 -3.06
C ARG A 3 11.60 -6.43 -3.15
N THR A 4 12.29 -6.62 -2.04
CA THR A 4 13.33 -7.65 -1.97
C THR A 4 12.77 -9.05 -2.13
N ARG A 5 13.62 -10.00 -2.52
CA ARG A 5 13.30 -11.44 -2.57
C ARG A 5 12.66 -11.96 -1.29
N LYS A 6 13.18 -11.55 -0.12
CA LYS A 6 12.67 -11.96 1.19
C LYS A 6 11.23 -11.50 1.39
N THR A 7 10.95 -10.24 1.05
CA THR A 7 9.61 -9.67 1.18
C THR A 7 8.63 -10.28 0.18
N GLU A 8 9.03 -10.49 -1.08
CA GLU A 8 8.18 -11.17 -2.07
C GLU A 8 7.82 -12.60 -1.66
N LYS A 9 8.78 -13.39 -1.17
CA LYS A 9 8.50 -14.74 -0.67
C LYS A 9 7.51 -14.75 0.50
N ARG A 10 7.68 -13.84 1.46
CA ARG A 10 6.78 -13.71 2.61
C ARG A 10 5.37 -13.29 2.16
N TYR A 11 5.28 -12.36 1.23
CA TYR A 11 4.03 -11.90 0.65
C TYR A 11 3.30 -13.06 -0.07
N ALA A 12 4.00 -13.80 -0.94
CA ALA A 12 3.45 -14.95 -1.64
C ALA A 12 2.94 -16.04 -0.66
N LEU A 13 3.68 -16.30 0.42
CA LEU A 13 3.28 -17.25 1.46
C LEU A 13 2.00 -16.80 2.18
N GLN A 14 1.95 -15.55 2.65
CA GLN A 14 0.78 -15.03 3.35
C GLN A 14 -0.47 -15.05 2.44
N ARG A 15 -0.33 -14.66 1.17
CA ARG A 15 -1.42 -14.74 0.19
C ARG A 15 -1.97 -16.16 0.03
N LYS A 16 -1.08 -17.15 0.00
CA LYS A 16 -1.48 -18.57 -0.07
C LYS A 16 -2.22 -18.99 1.20
N GLN A 17 -1.75 -18.57 2.37
CA GLN A 17 -2.36 -18.88 3.67
C GLN A 17 -3.73 -18.21 3.83
N ALA A 18 -3.85 -16.92 3.51
CA ALA A 18 -5.11 -16.18 3.56
C ALA A 18 -6.18 -16.80 2.67
N LYS A 19 -5.79 -17.22 1.45
CA LYS A 19 -6.67 -17.95 0.53
C LYS A 19 -7.12 -19.30 1.13
N ALA A 20 -6.21 -20.05 1.74
CA ALA A 20 -6.54 -21.33 2.38
C ALA A 20 -7.45 -21.16 3.60
N ALA A 21 -7.31 -20.07 4.35
CA ALA A 21 -8.13 -19.73 5.50
C ALA A 21 -9.49 -19.10 5.15
N GLY A 22 -9.77 -18.86 3.85
CA GLY A 22 -11.03 -18.26 3.41
C GLY A 22 -11.20 -16.77 3.75
N ILE A 23 -10.09 -16.06 4.03
CA ILE A 23 -10.13 -14.62 4.32
C ILE A 23 -10.62 -13.89 3.06
N ARG A 24 -11.72 -13.14 3.19
CA ARG A 24 -12.35 -12.43 2.07
C ARG A 24 -11.68 -11.08 1.78
N CYS A 25 -11.30 -10.35 2.81
CA CYS A 25 -10.59 -9.07 2.67
C CYS A 25 -9.73 -8.78 3.91
N ASP A 26 -8.42 -8.63 3.72
CA ASP A 26 -7.45 -8.32 4.79
C ASP A 26 -7.70 -6.97 5.47
N PHE A 27 -8.46 -6.08 4.83
CA PHE A 27 -8.68 -4.69 5.30
C PHE A 27 -10.00 -4.49 6.04
N CYS A 28 -10.99 -5.36 5.81
CA CYS A 28 -12.28 -5.25 6.50
C CYS A 28 -12.18 -5.59 8.00
N GLU A 29 -11.11 -6.27 8.41
CA GLU A 29 -10.83 -6.64 9.80
C GLU A 29 -10.04 -5.57 10.56
N PHE A 30 -9.72 -4.44 9.93
CA PHE A 30 -9.05 -3.34 10.62
C PHE A 30 -9.94 -2.73 11.71
N THR A 31 -9.36 -2.66 12.90
CA THR A 31 -9.89 -1.97 14.07
C THR A 31 -8.87 -0.96 14.56
N SER A 32 -9.27 -0.08 15.47
CA SER A 32 -8.37 0.90 16.10
C SER A 32 -7.18 0.27 16.83
N THR A 33 -7.31 -0.97 17.28
CA THR A 33 -6.24 -1.75 17.94
C THR A 33 -5.44 -2.63 16.99
N HIS A 34 -5.78 -2.66 15.70
CA HIS A 34 -5.13 -3.52 14.74
C HIS A 34 -3.66 -3.10 14.56
N PRO A 35 -2.66 -4.01 14.63
CA PRO A 35 -1.24 -3.65 14.67
C PRO A 35 -0.71 -2.84 13.47
N GLN A 36 -1.40 -2.93 12.33
CA GLN A 36 -1.06 -2.14 11.15
C GLN A 36 -1.60 -0.71 11.19
N VAL A 37 -2.68 -0.45 11.93
CA VAL A 37 -3.32 0.87 11.95
C VAL A 37 -2.42 1.85 12.69
N LYS A 38 -2.10 2.96 12.02
CA LYS A 38 -1.24 4.03 12.51
C LYS A 38 -2.06 5.24 12.93
N GLU A 39 -3.06 5.59 12.12
CA GLU A 39 -3.98 6.70 12.37
C GLU A 39 -5.40 6.25 11.99
N GLU A 40 -6.37 6.70 12.78
CA GLU A 40 -7.80 6.48 12.54
C GLU A 40 -8.45 7.82 12.16
N PHE A 41 -9.25 7.78 11.09
CA PHE A 41 -10.10 8.87 10.64
C PHE A 41 -11.56 8.42 10.65
N SER A 42 -12.50 9.31 10.32
CA SER A 42 -13.92 8.98 10.38
C SER A 42 -14.27 7.87 9.38
N HIS A 43 -13.84 8.00 8.13
CA HIS A 43 -14.14 7.05 7.06
C HIS A 43 -12.94 6.22 6.60
N PHE A 44 -11.74 6.51 7.11
CA PHE A 44 -10.50 5.88 6.67
C PHE A 44 -9.62 5.39 7.81
N TRP A 45 -8.80 4.39 7.49
CA TRP A 45 -7.61 4.01 8.23
C TRP A 45 -6.39 4.49 7.47
N VAL A 46 -5.36 4.95 8.19
CA VAL A 46 -4.01 4.96 7.65
C VAL A 46 -3.24 3.82 8.30
N ALA A 47 -2.83 2.84 7.50
CA ALA A 47 -2.22 1.61 7.98
C ALA A 47 -0.85 1.34 7.33
N ARG A 48 0.09 0.78 8.09
CA ARG A 48 1.39 0.32 7.59
C ARG A 48 1.19 -0.80 6.58
N ASN A 49 1.93 -0.75 5.47
CA ASN A 49 1.97 -1.85 4.53
C ASN A 49 2.91 -2.95 5.08
N ASN A 50 2.38 -4.14 5.38
CA ASN A 50 3.17 -5.29 5.85
C ASN A 50 4.24 -5.74 4.85
N PHE A 51 4.06 -5.40 3.57
CA PHE A 51 4.97 -5.73 2.46
C PHE A 51 5.38 -4.45 1.75
N PRO A 52 6.13 -3.57 2.44
CA PRO A 52 6.52 -2.30 1.90
C PRO A 52 7.42 -2.53 0.68
N TYR A 53 7.36 -1.60 -0.27
CA TYR A 53 8.35 -1.53 -1.33
C TYR A 53 9.72 -1.22 -0.74
N SER A 54 10.74 -1.79 -1.36
CA SER A 54 12.14 -1.50 -1.08
C SER A 54 12.62 -0.34 -1.95
N VAL A 55 12.16 -0.29 -3.21
CA VAL A 55 12.47 0.79 -4.15
C VAL A 55 11.19 1.32 -4.81
N TRP A 56 11.06 2.65 -4.80
CA TRP A 56 9.99 3.41 -5.44
C TRP A 56 10.61 4.63 -6.14
N ASP A 57 10.22 4.85 -7.39
CA ASP A 57 10.72 5.96 -8.20
C ASP A 57 12.26 6.09 -8.20
N GLY A 58 12.92 4.95 -8.40
CA GLY A 58 14.38 4.86 -8.39
C GLY A 58 15.05 5.18 -7.04
N CYS A 59 14.31 5.34 -5.95
CA CYS A 59 14.84 5.67 -4.62
C CYS A 59 14.51 4.58 -3.59
N ASP A 60 15.36 4.45 -2.57
CA ASP A 60 15.02 3.62 -1.41
C ASP A 60 13.81 4.20 -0.69
N VAL A 61 12.89 3.32 -0.31
CA VAL A 61 11.68 3.68 0.44
C VAL A 61 12.01 3.79 1.93
N ALA A 62 11.68 4.94 2.50
CA ALA A 62 11.82 5.23 3.92
C ALA A 62 10.59 4.81 4.72
N ASP A 63 9.39 5.06 4.19
CA ASP A 63 8.14 4.65 4.82
C ASP A 63 7.08 4.32 3.77
N HIS A 64 6.18 3.41 4.11
CA HIS A 64 5.10 2.97 3.23
C HIS A 64 3.85 2.64 4.04
N VAL A 65 2.89 3.53 3.99
CA VAL A 65 1.56 3.37 4.58
C VAL A 65 0.49 3.40 3.49
N MET A 66 -0.74 3.10 3.85
CA MET A 66 -1.88 3.04 2.93
C MET A 66 -3.08 3.73 3.57
N ILE A 67 -3.77 4.56 2.81
CA ILE A 67 -5.11 5.04 3.14
C ILE A 67 -6.08 3.95 2.70
N VAL A 68 -6.92 3.46 3.62
CA VAL A 68 -7.87 2.36 3.39
C VAL A 68 -9.24 2.80 3.90
N PRO A 69 -10.29 2.86 3.08
CA PRO A 69 -11.63 3.20 3.55
C PRO A 69 -12.14 2.10 4.49
N LYS A 70 -12.85 2.50 5.55
CA LYS A 70 -13.51 1.56 6.47
C LYS A 70 -14.59 0.74 5.74
N ARG A 71 -15.30 1.38 4.81
CA ARG A 71 -16.27 0.74 3.93
C ARG A 71 -15.58 -0.08 2.84
N HIS A 72 -16.09 -1.27 2.57
CA HIS A 72 -15.58 -2.12 1.50
C HIS A 72 -16.02 -1.59 0.13
N ILE A 73 -15.08 -0.99 -0.60
CA ILE A 73 -15.25 -0.45 -1.95
C ILE A 73 -13.98 -0.66 -2.76
N GLU A 74 -14.07 -0.78 -4.07
CA GLU A 74 -12.89 -1.13 -4.89
C GLU A 74 -12.17 0.06 -5.53
N GLY A 75 -12.75 1.27 -5.48
CA GLY A 75 -12.18 2.44 -6.14
C GLY A 75 -12.61 3.78 -5.55
N VAL A 76 -11.75 4.79 -5.75
CA VAL A 76 -11.99 6.19 -5.31
C VAL A 76 -13.24 6.80 -5.93
N HIS A 77 -13.62 6.38 -7.15
CA HIS A 77 -14.83 6.85 -7.83
C HIS A 77 -16.13 6.53 -7.10
N VAL A 78 -16.11 5.63 -6.12
CA VAL A 78 -17.28 5.22 -5.30
C VAL A 78 -17.38 6.04 -4.00
N PHE A 79 -16.41 6.93 -3.73
CA PHE A 79 -16.44 7.77 -2.53
C PHE A 79 -17.63 8.74 -2.56
N THR A 80 -18.29 8.88 -1.41
CA THR A 80 -19.25 9.96 -1.16
C THR A 80 -18.54 11.32 -1.13
N ALA A 81 -19.30 12.42 -1.12
CA ALA A 81 -18.70 13.76 -1.02
C ALA A 81 -17.85 13.94 0.26
N VAL A 82 -18.34 13.45 1.41
CA VAL A 82 -17.62 13.54 2.68
C VAL A 82 -16.38 12.64 2.71
N GLU A 83 -16.48 11.42 2.15
CA GLU A 83 -15.31 10.52 2.00
C GLU A 83 -14.26 11.15 1.09
N ARG A 84 -14.65 11.81 -0.01
CA ARG A 84 -13.71 12.49 -0.91
C ARG A 84 -12.98 13.64 -0.22
N GLN A 85 -13.69 14.46 0.56
CA GLN A 85 -13.08 15.57 1.28
C GLN A 85 -12.03 15.06 2.28
N GLU A 86 -12.42 14.14 3.16
CA GLU A 86 -11.51 13.58 4.16
C GLU A 86 -10.32 12.86 3.50
N PHE A 87 -10.55 12.16 2.39
CA PHE A 87 -9.47 11.53 1.61
C PHE A 87 -8.46 12.54 1.07
N VAL A 88 -8.92 13.67 0.51
CA VAL A 88 -8.05 14.74 0.01
C VAL A 88 -7.29 15.39 1.16
N ASP A 89 -7.93 15.60 2.31
CA ASP A 89 -7.29 16.19 3.50
C ASP A 89 -6.16 15.28 4.02
N ILE A 90 -6.40 13.96 4.07
CA ILE A 90 -5.36 12.98 4.43
C ILE A 90 -4.21 13.01 3.42
N ILE A 91 -4.51 13.03 2.12
CA ILE A 91 -3.47 13.13 1.07
C ILE A 91 -2.65 14.39 1.26
N ALA A 92 -3.28 15.56 1.39
CA ALA A 92 -2.59 16.83 1.55
C ALA A 92 -1.68 16.83 2.79
N ALA A 93 -2.17 16.30 3.92
CA ALA A 93 -1.37 16.16 5.14
C ALA A 93 -0.18 15.22 5.00
N TYR A 94 -0.29 14.15 4.21
CA TYR A 94 0.81 13.22 3.94
C TYR A 94 1.78 13.75 2.87
N GLU A 95 1.28 14.44 1.85
CA GLU A 95 2.08 15.11 0.83
C GLU A 95 2.97 16.18 1.45
N ALA A 96 2.44 17.03 2.34
CA ALA A 96 3.23 18.00 3.10
C ALA A 96 4.34 17.36 3.96
N ARG A 97 4.20 16.08 4.31
CA ARG A 97 5.23 15.29 5.02
C ARG A 97 6.21 14.58 4.08
N GLY A 98 6.11 14.79 2.78
CA GLY A 98 6.99 14.25 1.75
C GLY A 98 6.60 12.86 1.23
N TYR A 99 5.32 12.47 1.32
CA TYR A 99 4.84 11.21 0.74
C TYR A 99 4.28 11.43 -0.66
N SER A 100 4.65 10.57 -1.60
CA SER A 100 3.93 10.40 -2.86
C SER A 100 2.72 9.50 -2.67
N PHE A 101 1.65 9.71 -3.44
CA PHE A 101 0.46 8.86 -3.41
C PHE A 101 0.26 8.09 -4.72
N TYR A 102 -0.19 6.84 -4.63
CA TYR A 102 -0.43 5.98 -5.78
C TYR A 102 -1.55 4.97 -5.47
N ALA A 103 -2.50 4.81 -6.38
CA ALA A 103 -3.56 3.82 -6.25
C ALA A 103 -3.77 3.04 -7.57
N ARG A 104 -4.16 1.77 -7.44
CA ARG A 104 -4.49 0.91 -8.57
C ARG A 104 -6.01 0.88 -8.80
N PRO A 105 -6.47 0.96 -10.07
CA PRO A 105 -7.90 0.87 -10.38
C PRO A 105 -8.44 -0.54 -10.10
N PRO A 106 -9.76 -0.70 -9.91
CA PRO A 106 -10.38 -2.01 -9.64
C PRO A 106 -9.99 -3.10 -10.64
N LYS A 107 -9.98 -2.78 -11.94
CA LYS A 107 -9.70 -3.73 -13.03
C LYS A 107 -8.21 -4.05 -13.24
N SER A 108 -7.31 -3.51 -12.42
CA SER A 108 -5.88 -3.80 -12.53
C SER A 108 -5.58 -5.24 -12.08
N THR A 109 -5.03 -6.08 -12.96
CA THR A 109 -4.58 -7.45 -12.62
C THR A 109 -3.47 -7.48 -11.57
N GLN A 110 -2.76 -6.37 -11.40
CA GLN A 110 -1.74 -6.20 -10.37
C GLN A 110 -2.29 -5.71 -9.02
N LYS A 111 -3.61 -5.46 -8.90
CA LYS A 111 -4.24 -5.10 -7.63
C LYS A 111 -4.52 -6.38 -6.85
N SER A 112 -3.85 -6.55 -5.72
CA SER A 112 -3.88 -7.80 -4.97
C SER A 112 -5.14 -7.96 -4.11
N VAL A 113 -5.56 -6.88 -3.47
CA VAL A 113 -6.75 -6.85 -2.60
C VAL A 113 -7.85 -6.07 -3.31
N ALA A 114 -9.02 -6.69 -3.51
CA ALA A 114 -10.21 -6.07 -4.08
C ALA A 114 -10.92 -5.17 -3.05
N HIS A 115 -10.17 -4.24 -2.48
CA HIS A 115 -10.61 -3.18 -1.57
C HIS A 115 -9.70 -2.00 -1.88
N GLN A 116 -10.26 -0.80 -1.95
CA GLN A 116 -9.54 0.41 -2.27
C GLN A 116 -8.45 0.65 -1.24
N HIS A 117 -7.24 0.89 -1.72
CA HIS A 117 -6.13 1.31 -0.89
C HIS A 117 -5.26 2.24 -1.73
N THR A 118 -4.93 3.38 -1.15
CA THR A 118 -4.03 4.36 -1.76
C THR A 118 -2.71 4.28 -1.02
N HIS A 119 -1.66 3.86 -1.70
CA HIS A 119 -0.32 3.82 -1.17
C HIS A 119 0.18 5.24 -0.94
N LEU A 120 0.72 5.50 0.24
CA LEU A 120 1.49 6.68 0.60
C LEU A 120 2.92 6.24 0.83
N ILE A 121 3.84 6.72 0.00
CA ILE A 121 5.21 6.22 -0.06
C ILE A 121 6.16 7.40 0.12
N LYS A 122 7.02 7.33 1.13
CA LYS A 122 8.09 8.29 1.37
C LYS A 122 9.43 7.64 1.05
N ASN A 123 10.28 8.35 0.34
CA ASN A 123 11.60 7.93 -0.11
C ASN A 123 12.71 8.74 0.61
N TYR A 124 13.93 8.21 0.64
CA TYR A 124 15.10 8.90 1.20
C TYR A 124 15.71 9.95 0.25
N GLY A 125 15.15 10.14 -0.95
CA GLY A 125 15.60 11.13 -1.94
C GLY A 125 16.86 10.77 -2.73
N LYS A 126 17.65 9.78 -2.29
CA LYS A 126 18.83 9.32 -3.03
C LYS A 126 18.44 8.38 -4.16
N THR A 127 18.62 8.83 -5.39
CA THR A 127 18.38 8.05 -6.61
C THR A 127 19.44 6.95 -6.79
N LYS A 128 18.99 5.77 -7.20
CA LYS A 128 19.82 4.65 -7.63
C LYS A 128 20.35 4.92 -9.04
N LYS A 129 21.64 4.69 -9.25
CA LYS A 129 22.27 4.82 -10.57
C LYS A 129 21.98 3.59 -11.44
N ILE A 130 21.83 2.43 -10.81
CA ILE A 130 21.56 1.17 -11.49
C ILE A 130 20.43 0.44 -10.74
N GLN A 131 19.45 -0.04 -11.48
CA GLN A 131 18.38 -0.87 -10.96
C GLN A 131 18.06 -2.02 -11.92
N LEU A 132 18.30 -3.26 -11.48
CA LEU A 132 17.92 -4.47 -12.17
C LEU A 132 16.90 -5.23 -11.33
N SER A 133 15.78 -5.60 -11.93
CA SER A 133 14.76 -6.43 -11.30
C SER A 133 14.35 -7.59 -12.20
N VAL A 134 14.26 -8.79 -11.64
CA VAL A 134 13.76 -9.98 -12.34
C VAL A 134 12.60 -10.57 -11.54
N GLU A 135 11.44 -10.70 -12.17
CA GLU A 135 10.22 -11.17 -11.50
C GLU A 135 10.38 -12.60 -10.95
N LYS A 136 11.02 -13.50 -11.69
CA LYS A 136 11.37 -14.85 -11.23
C LYS A 136 12.86 -15.08 -11.48
N PRO A 137 13.70 -15.28 -10.44
CA PRO A 137 13.39 -15.75 -9.09
C PRO A 137 13.32 -14.63 -8.00
N TYR A 138 12.69 -13.49 -8.30
CA TYR A 138 12.59 -12.28 -7.44
C TYR A 138 13.95 -11.63 -7.13
N ILE A 139 14.71 -11.27 -8.16
CA ILE A 139 15.99 -10.56 -7.99
C ILE A 139 15.72 -9.07 -8.00
N LEU A 140 16.28 -8.35 -7.03
CA LEU A 140 16.34 -6.89 -7.01
C LEU A 140 17.78 -6.48 -6.68
N LEU A 141 18.45 -5.85 -7.64
CA LEU A 141 19.75 -5.21 -7.46
C LEU A 141 19.56 -3.72 -7.71
N ALA A 142 19.78 -2.90 -6.68
CA ALA A 142 19.63 -1.46 -6.77
C ALA A 142 20.82 -0.78 -6.06
N LYS A 143 21.65 -0.06 -6.82
CA LYS A 143 22.83 0.65 -6.33
C LYS A 143 22.76 2.14 -6.67
#